data_AF-A0A6U6IHZ0-F1
#
_entry.id   AF-A0A6U6IHZ0-F1
#
_cell.length_a   1.000
_cell.length_b   1.000
_cell.length_c   1.000
_cell.angle_alpha   90.00
_cell.angle_beta   90.00
_cell.angle_gamma   90.00
#
_symmetry.space_group_name_H-M   'P 1'
#
loop_
_entity.id
_entity.type
_entity.pdbx_description
1 polymer ?
#
loop_
_entity_poly.entity_id
_entity_poly.type
_entity_poly.pdbx_seq_one_letter_code
_entity_poly.pdbx_strand_id
1 'polypeptide(L)'
;MTDAAESVVDDTDHDYSDEEYEEAVKLELPVIIAKVDCVNHADLCMSQSIQAYPTLRLFHNGDLYSDYRGHREVVEMTHWLANLEENIHPNKPEEEKKLSSADDIARDRMGVETSRDEMNKLPKRPDSRVPGSTEEKEWIAEMQRHRGRQREVWKDKEHDGCQLSGFLMVDRAPGHFRIQAQSSFHDLAAHMTNVSHEVHELSFGDPGIMRAIERAETNNKEGYPVVPPGTLEATHPMNGNVYITRNVHEAHHHYLKVITTHLDHPALSANRWMSRPQNRRVYTVLQSSQLSFYKSDVVPDARFIFDLSPISVSHRIKHRRWYDYVTSLMAIIGGTFTVLGMLDGMLGKAVGKRRR
;
A
#
# COMPACT_ATOMS: atom_id res chain seq x y z
N MET A 1 19.92 39.47 32.83
CA MET A 1 21.03 39.66 31.88
C MET A 1 20.43 39.48 30.49
N THR A 2 19.77 40.53 30.05
CA THR A 2 19.15 40.70 28.73
C THR A 2 20.03 41.73 28.04
N ASP A 3 20.73 41.34 26.97
CA ASP A 3 21.37 42.22 25.95
C ASP A 3 22.55 41.49 25.28
N ALA A 4 22.27 40.51 24.43
CA ALA A 4 23.32 39.92 23.59
C ALA A 4 22.88 39.45 22.20
N ALA A 5 21.66 39.73 21.75
CA ALA A 5 21.17 39.23 20.46
C ALA A 5 20.43 40.31 19.67
N GLU A 6 20.94 41.54 19.67
CA GLU A 6 20.48 42.56 18.76
C GLU A 6 21.66 43.06 17.92
N SER A 7 21.51 42.96 16.60
CA SER A 7 22.38 43.44 15.53
C SER A 7 23.70 42.68 15.25
N VAL A 8 23.62 41.65 14.41
CA VAL A 8 24.47 41.51 13.21
C VAL A 8 23.67 40.70 12.18
N VAL A 9 22.91 41.39 11.33
CA VAL A 9 22.39 40.80 10.09
C VAL A 9 23.54 40.89 9.10
N ASP A 10 24.19 39.75 8.84
CA ASP A 10 25.23 39.63 7.82
C ASP A 10 24.54 39.29 6.49
N ASP A 11 24.80 40.12 5.48
CA ASP A 11 24.12 40.18 4.19
C ASP A 11 24.68 39.10 3.24
N THR A 12 24.69 37.85 3.70
CA THR A 12 25.15 36.71 2.90
C THR A 12 23.97 36.03 2.23
N ASP A 13 24.00 36.08 0.89
CA ASP A 13 23.09 35.40 -0.04
C ASP A 13 22.81 33.97 0.42
N HIS A 14 21.63 33.75 1.03
CA HIS A 14 21.17 32.47 1.52
C HIS A 14 20.26 31.86 0.46
N ASP A 15 20.54 30.62 0.06
CA ASP A 15 19.83 29.87 -0.99
C ASP A 15 18.40 29.41 -0.57
N TYR A 16 17.82 30.05 0.45
CA TYR A 16 16.46 29.82 0.92
C TYR A 16 15.53 30.85 0.28
N SER A 17 14.34 30.43 -0.11
CA SER A 17 13.36 31.40 -0.60
C SER A 17 12.97 32.37 0.52
N ASP A 18 12.83 33.66 0.21
CA ASP A 18 12.45 34.69 1.19
C ASP A 18 11.17 34.31 1.96
N GLU A 19 10.29 33.51 1.35
CA GLU A 19 9.05 33.00 1.94
C GLU A 19 9.29 31.97 3.06
N GLU A 20 10.19 31.00 2.85
CA GLU A 20 10.54 29.98 3.87
C GLU A 20 11.26 30.59 5.08
N TYR A 21 12.08 31.62 4.86
CA TYR A 21 12.75 32.34 5.93
C TYR A 21 11.76 33.14 6.78
N GLU A 22 10.84 33.87 6.14
CA GLU A 22 9.77 34.63 6.83
C GLU A 22 8.79 33.72 7.58
N GLU A 23 8.57 32.49 7.15
CA GLU A 23 7.80 31.49 7.90
C GLU A 23 8.57 30.94 9.10
N ALA A 24 9.86 30.63 8.94
CA ALA A 24 10.69 30.14 10.03
C ALA A 24 10.85 31.17 11.15
N VAL A 25 10.92 32.47 10.82
CA VAL A 25 11.01 33.57 11.80
C VAL A 25 9.71 33.77 12.59
N LYS A 26 8.55 33.34 12.07
CA LYS A 26 7.26 33.41 12.77
C LYS A 26 7.05 32.31 13.81
N LEU A 27 7.92 31.31 13.87
CA LEU A 27 7.82 30.21 14.84
C LEU A 27 8.23 30.69 16.25
N GLU A 28 7.26 30.75 17.17
CA GLU A 28 7.54 30.96 18.59
C GLU A 28 8.14 29.69 19.22
N LEU A 29 9.46 29.56 19.20
CA LEU A 29 10.16 28.44 19.82
C LEU A 29 10.35 28.68 21.33
N PRO A 30 10.23 27.64 22.18
CA PRO A 30 10.51 27.74 23.62
C PRO A 30 12.01 27.82 23.94
N VAL A 31 12.86 27.96 22.92
CA VAL A 31 14.31 27.98 23.05
C VAL A 31 14.89 29.26 22.45
N ILE A 32 15.98 29.73 23.04
CA ILE A 32 16.77 30.84 22.49
C ILE A 32 17.80 30.24 21.54
N ILE A 33 17.74 30.66 20.28
CA ILE A 33 18.72 30.27 19.26
C ILE A 33 19.82 31.32 19.21
N ALA A 34 21.07 30.87 19.24
CA ALA A 34 22.24 31.73 19.10
C ALA A 34 23.20 31.15 18.05
N LYS A 35 23.76 32.02 17.22
CA LYS A 35 24.85 31.71 16.29
C LYS A 35 26.15 32.21 16.90
N VAL A 36 27.18 31.37 16.91
CA VAL A 36 28.54 31.76 17.31
C VAL A 36 29.44 31.62 16.10
N ASP A 37 30.09 32.70 15.70
CA ASP A 37 31.11 32.67 14.66
C ASP A 37 32.45 32.24 15.26
N CYS A 38 32.84 31.01 14.98
CA CYS A 38 34.09 30.45 15.48
C CYS A 38 35.36 31.01 14.81
N VAL A 39 35.24 31.75 13.70
CA VAL A 39 36.37 32.49 13.12
C VAL A 39 36.75 33.65 14.04
N ASN A 40 35.74 34.38 14.55
CA ASN A 40 35.93 35.52 15.44
C ASN A 40 36.06 35.13 16.92
N HIS A 41 35.55 33.96 17.32
CA HIS A 41 35.56 33.47 18.71
C HIS A 41 36.24 32.11 18.87
N ALA A 42 37.48 31.98 18.37
CA ALA A 42 38.23 30.73 18.34
C ALA A 42 38.41 30.10 19.74
N ASP A 43 38.78 30.89 20.77
CA ASP A 43 39.01 30.39 22.13
C ASP A 43 37.75 29.75 22.74
N LEU A 44 36.59 30.36 22.50
CA LEU A 44 35.30 29.82 22.94
C LEU A 44 35.02 28.49 22.26
N CYS A 45 35.12 28.43 20.93
CA CYS A 45 34.85 27.20 20.17
C CYS A 45 35.84 26.07 20.50
N MET A 46 37.11 26.40 20.75
CA MET A 46 38.11 25.43 21.23
C MET A 46 37.79 24.93 22.65
N SER A 47 37.41 25.82 23.58
CA SER A 47 37.03 25.43 24.94
C SER A 47 35.83 24.50 24.96
N GLN A 48 34.92 24.70 24.01
CA GLN A 48 33.75 23.86 23.79
C GLN A 48 34.08 22.62 22.92
N SER A 49 35.33 22.39 22.50
CA SER A 49 35.73 21.24 21.67
C SER A 49 34.95 21.15 20.35
N ILE A 50 34.70 22.28 19.68
CA ILE A 50 34.09 22.31 18.35
C ILE A 50 35.16 22.00 17.31
N GLN A 51 35.03 20.84 16.64
CA GLN A 51 36.03 20.34 15.68
C GLN A 51 35.59 20.49 14.22
N ALA A 52 34.29 20.69 13.96
CA ALA A 52 33.73 20.80 12.63
C ALA A 52 32.55 21.77 12.62
N TYR A 53 32.31 22.42 11.48
CA TYR A 53 31.18 23.34 11.28
C TYR A 53 30.19 22.79 10.24
N PRO A 54 28.88 23.02 10.39
CA PRO A 54 28.22 23.55 11.59
C PRO A 54 28.02 22.46 12.65
N THR A 55 28.25 22.81 13.93
CA THR A 55 27.92 21.99 15.10
C THR A 55 26.77 22.66 15.86
N LEU A 56 25.68 21.92 16.07
CA LEU A 56 24.50 22.40 16.78
C LEU A 56 24.48 21.80 18.19
N ARG A 57 24.35 22.65 19.20
CA ARG A 57 24.39 22.29 20.62
C ARG A 57 23.27 22.93 21.39
N LEU A 58 22.75 22.18 22.34
CA LEU A 58 21.78 22.67 23.29
C LEU A 58 22.41 22.79 24.67
N PHE A 59 22.20 23.96 25.27
CA PHE A 59 22.55 24.24 26.65
C PHE A 59 21.26 24.38 27.47
N HIS A 60 21.23 23.78 28.65
CA HIS A 60 20.13 23.91 29.60
C HIS A 60 20.70 24.34 30.95
N ASN A 61 20.21 25.47 31.48
CA ASN A 61 20.73 26.09 32.71
C ASN A 61 22.25 26.39 32.69
N GLY A 62 22.81 26.63 31.51
CA GLY A 62 24.24 26.95 31.33
C GLY A 62 25.15 25.74 31.10
N ASP A 63 24.65 24.52 31.33
CA ASP A 63 25.39 23.29 31.09
C ASP A 63 25.06 22.70 29.71
N LEU A 64 26.05 22.06 29.08
CA LEU A 64 25.84 21.33 27.82
C LEU A 64 24.89 20.16 28.07
N TYR A 65 23.71 20.20 27.43
CA TYR A 65 22.74 19.12 27.52
C TYR A 65 23.03 18.03 26.48
N SER A 66 23.06 18.40 25.19
CA SER A 66 23.37 17.46 24.10
C SER A 66 23.75 18.15 22.79
N ASP A 67 24.52 17.45 21.96
CA ASP A 67 24.73 17.81 20.55
C ASP A 67 23.52 17.35 19.71
N TYR A 68 23.06 18.20 18.81
CA TYR A 68 22.06 17.82 17.81
C TYR A 68 22.74 17.10 16.65
N ARG A 69 22.23 15.91 16.30
CA ARG A 69 22.78 15.05 15.25
C ARG A 69 21.79 14.73 14.13
N GLY A 70 20.58 15.26 14.20
CA GLY A 70 19.56 15.06 13.16
C GLY A 70 19.76 15.98 11.95
N HIS A 71 18.77 15.97 11.06
CA HIS A 71 18.73 16.80 9.85
C HIS A 71 18.66 18.28 10.14
N ARG A 72 19.39 19.06 9.35
CA ARG A 72 19.41 20.51 9.49
C ARG A 72 18.23 21.19 8.79
N GLU A 73 17.10 20.51 8.72
CA GLU A 73 15.83 21.09 8.26
C GLU A 73 15.08 21.69 9.43
N VAL A 74 14.41 22.83 9.20
CA VAL A 74 13.66 23.57 10.23
C VAL A 74 12.69 22.65 10.97
N VAL A 75 12.03 21.74 10.26
CA VAL A 75 11.01 20.85 10.84
C VAL A 75 11.60 19.72 11.68
N GLU A 76 12.78 19.20 11.34
CA GLU A 76 13.39 18.20 12.21
C GLU A 76 13.98 18.83 13.47
N MET A 77 14.53 20.03 13.34
CA MET A 77 14.99 20.80 14.48
C MET A 77 13.82 21.15 15.40
N THR A 78 12.67 21.58 14.86
CA THR A 78 11.47 21.81 15.69
C THR A 78 11.00 20.51 16.34
N HIS A 79 10.97 19.38 15.62
CA HIS A 79 10.60 18.08 16.19
C HIS A 79 11.50 17.68 17.37
N TRP A 80 12.80 17.80 17.19
CA TRP A 80 13.76 17.47 18.23
C TRP A 80 13.59 18.37 19.47
N LEU A 81 13.37 19.67 19.27
CA LEU A 81 13.10 20.62 20.34
C LEU A 81 11.78 20.32 21.07
N ALA A 82 10.74 19.86 20.36
CA ALA A 82 9.45 19.46 20.95
C ALA A 82 9.62 18.30 21.93
N ASN A 83 10.25 17.23 21.45
CA ASN A 83 10.48 16.03 22.25
C ASN A 83 11.39 16.35 23.45
N LEU A 84 12.40 17.19 23.24
CA LEU A 84 13.26 17.64 24.32
C LEU A 84 12.50 18.43 25.40
N GLU A 85 11.64 19.37 25.01
CA GLU A 85 10.80 20.13 25.95
C GLU A 85 9.93 19.19 26.80
N GLU A 86 9.39 18.13 26.21
CA GLU A 86 8.61 17.12 26.94
C GLU A 86 9.46 16.34 27.96
N ASN A 87 10.70 16.02 27.62
CA ASN A 87 11.62 15.32 28.51
C ASN A 87 12.12 16.21 29.66
N ILE A 88 12.38 17.49 29.41
CA ILE A 88 12.87 18.44 30.42
C ILE A 88 11.73 18.96 31.30
N HIS A 89 10.54 19.17 30.72
CA HIS A 89 9.36 19.72 31.39
C HIS A 89 8.11 18.83 31.25
N PRO A 90 8.09 17.62 31.84
CA PRO A 90 7.02 16.64 31.63
C PRO A 90 5.64 17.04 32.19
N ASN A 91 5.59 18.00 33.13
CA ASN A 91 4.35 18.42 33.82
C ASN A 91 3.80 19.77 33.33
N LYS A 92 4.24 20.27 32.18
CA LYS A 92 3.76 21.55 31.64
C LYS A 92 2.30 21.40 31.14
N PRO A 93 1.37 22.30 31.54
CA PRO A 93 -0.04 22.22 31.12
C PRO A 93 -0.17 22.33 29.59
N GLU A 94 -1.14 21.62 29.03
CA GLU A 94 -1.34 21.44 27.58
C GLU A 94 -1.52 22.77 26.82
N GLU A 95 -2.09 23.79 27.48
CA GLU A 95 -2.26 25.14 26.94
C GLU A 95 -0.94 25.95 26.79
N GLU A 96 0.14 25.55 27.46
CA GLU A 96 1.45 26.22 27.41
C GLU A 96 2.50 25.47 26.57
N LYS A 97 2.13 24.33 25.97
CA LYS A 97 2.97 23.63 24.99
C LYS A 97 2.88 24.37 23.64
N LYS A 98 3.76 25.35 23.45
CA LYS A 98 3.80 26.23 22.27
C LYS A 98 4.24 25.54 20.97
N LEU A 99 4.89 24.38 21.04
CA LEU A 99 5.10 23.57 19.85
C LEU A 99 3.81 22.79 19.59
N SER A 100 3.10 23.15 18.52
CA SER A 100 2.20 22.20 17.85
C SER A 100 2.98 20.91 17.67
N SER A 101 2.35 19.78 17.98
CA SER A 101 3.05 18.51 18.02
C SER A 101 3.83 18.34 16.73
N ALA A 102 5.06 17.86 16.80
CA ALA A 102 5.80 17.56 15.59
C ALA A 102 5.06 16.51 14.74
N ASP A 103 4.16 15.73 15.36
CA ASP A 103 3.15 14.94 14.68
C ASP A 103 2.17 15.80 13.88
N ASP A 104 1.70 16.95 14.39
CA ASP A 104 0.78 17.84 13.68
C ASP A 104 1.45 18.47 12.45
N ILE A 105 2.72 18.87 12.54
CA ILE A 105 3.50 19.40 11.40
C ILE A 105 3.81 18.30 10.38
N ALA A 106 4.18 17.09 10.84
CA ALA A 106 4.39 15.94 9.96
C ALA A 106 3.08 15.48 9.29
N ARG A 107 1.95 15.57 9.99
CA ARG A 107 0.61 15.29 9.46
C ARG A 107 0.19 16.33 8.43
N ASP A 108 0.45 17.61 8.69
CA ASP A 108 0.18 18.70 7.76
C ASP A 108 0.97 18.54 6.45
N ARG A 109 2.28 18.30 6.54
CA ARG A 109 3.13 18.00 5.37
C ARG A 109 2.75 16.72 4.62
N MET A 110 2.19 15.73 5.32
CA MET A 110 1.65 14.51 4.68
C MET A 110 0.24 14.69 4.10
N GLY A 111 -0.38 15.88 4.17
CA GLY A 111 -1.74 16.14 3.70
C GLY A 111 -2.83 15.44 4.53
N VAL A 112 -2.51 15.03 5.75
CA VAL A 112 -3.35 14.22 6.63
C VAL A 112 -4.44 15.03 7.33
N GLU A 113 -4.36 16.37 7.33
CA GLU A 113 -5.37 17.26 7.96
C GLU A 113 -6.80 16.92 7.52
N THR A 114 -6.97 16.51 6.26
CA THR A 114 -8.26 16.07 5.70
C THR A 114 -8.92 14.96 6.52
N SER A 115 -8.13 14.10 7.18
CA SER A 115 -8.63 12.95 7.94
C SER A 115 -9.17 13.30 9.33
N ARG A 116 -8.71 14.35 10.02
CA ARG A 116 -9.22 14.69 11.35
C ARG A 116 -10.62 15.30 11.26
N ASP A 117 -10.85 16.10 10.22
CA ASP A 117 -12.16 16.64 9.88
C ASP A 117 -13.10 15.58 9.30
N GLU A 118 -12.60 14.59 8.55
CA GLU A 118 -13.40 13.46 8.09
C GLU A 118 -13.71 12.44 9.20
N MET A 119 -12.77 12.17 10.10
CA MET A 119 -12.93 11.25 11.21
C MET A 119 -13.90 11.81 12.27
N ASN A 120 -13.91 13.13 12.46
CA ASN A 120 -14.94 13.81 13.27
C ASN A 120 -16.32 13.85 12.60
N LYS A 121 -16.41 13.62 11.28
CA LYS A 121 -17.68 13.46 10.54
C LYS A 121 -18.20 12.02 10.56
N LEU A 122 -17.43 11.04 11.03
CA LEU A 122 -17.89 9.66 11.13
C LEU A 122 -18.96 9.53 12.23
N PRO A 123 -20.04 8.77 11.99
CA PRO A 123 -21.03 8.51 13.01
C PRO A 123 -20.40 7.72 14.17
N LYS A 124 -20.46 8.28 15.37
CA LYS A 124 -19.97 7.65 16.59
C LYS A 124 -20.66 6.30 16.79
N ARG A 125 -19.90 5.31 17.28
CA ARG A 125 -20.44 3.99 17.60
C ARG A 125 -21.58 4.15 18.62
N PRO A 126 -22.76 3.56 18.39
CA PRO A 126 -23.85 3.63 19.36
C PRO A 126 -23.43 2.98 20.69
N ASP A 127 -23.81 3.59 21.82
CA ASP A 127 -23.52 3.15 23.20
C ASP A 127 -24.42 1.98 23.63
N SER A 128 -24.61 1.00 22.75
CA SER A 128 -25.52 -0.10 23.01
C SER A 128 -24.79 -1.23 23.72
N ARG A 129 -25.11 -1.43 25.00
CA ARG A 129 -24.75 -2.62 25.82
C ARG A 129 -25.39 -3.93 25.32
N VAL A 130 -26.04 -3.94 24.17
CA VAL A 130 -26.80 -5.06 23.63
C VAL A 130 -26.29 -5.36 22.20
N PRO A 131 -25.54 -6.45 22.00
CA PRO A 131 -25.10 -6.87 20.68
C PRO A 131 -26.29 -7.21 19.77
N GLY A 132 -26.32 -6.66 18.57
CA GLY A 132 -27.30 -6.98 17.51
C GLY A 132 -28.52 -6.06 17.42
N SER A 133 -28.49 -4.88 18.05
CA SER A 133 -29.54 -3.86 17.89
C SER A 133 -29.69 -3.39 16.43
N THR A 134 -30.85 -2.85 16.08
CA THR A 134 -31.09 -2.21 14.76
C THR A 134 -30.09 -1.09 14.51
N GLU A 135 -29.74 -0.31 15.54
CA GLU A 135 -28.74 0.76 15.47
C GLU A 135 -27.33 0.23 15.16
N GLU A 136 -26.93 -0.92 15.74
CA GLU A 136 -25.64 -1.53 15.43
C GLU A 136 -25.59 -2.07 13.99
N LYS A 137 -26.69 -2.65 13.50
CA LYS A 137 -26.78 -3.14 12.10
C LYS A 137 -26.77 -1.98 11.10
N GLU A 138 -27.46 -0.89 11.40
CA GLU A 138 -27.46 0.32 10.58
C GLU A 138 -26.08 0.99 10.58
N TRP A 139 -25.42 1.06 11.73
CA TRP A 139 -24.04 1.54 11.86
C TRP A 139 -23.06 0.66 11.07
N ILE A 140 -23.17 -0.68 11.12
CA ILE A 140 -22.36 -1.60 10.31
C ILE A 140 -22.60 -1.37 8.81
N ALA A 141 -23.87 -1.22 8.39
CA ALA A 141 -24.21 -0.99 6.98
C ALA A 141 -23.75 0.39 6.49
N GLU A 142 -23.76 1.41 7.34
CA GLU A 142 -23.22 2.75 7.04
C GLU A 142 -21.69 2.72 6.95
N MET A 143 -21.02 2.02 7.86
CA MET A 143 -19.57 1.81 7.82
C MET A 143 -19.13 1.01 6.59
N GLN A 144 -19.91 0.02 6.16
CA GLN A 144 -19.67 -0.70 4.91
C GLN A 144 -19.86 0.20 3.67
N ARG A 145 -20.84 1.12 3.69
CA ARG A 145 -21.05 2.11 2.62
C ARG A 145 -19.95 3.16 2.57
N HIS A 146 -19.47 3.63 3.73
CA HIS A 146 -18.31 4.53 3.82
C HIS A 146 -17.03 3.86 3.32
N ARG A 147 -16.77 2.61 3.73
CA ARG A 147 -15.65 1.81 3.20
C ARG A 147 -15.74 1.59 1.70
N GLY A 148 -16.94 1.40 1.15
CA GLY A 148 -17.17 1.27 -0.30
C GLY A 148 -16.99 2.56 -1.10
N ARG A 149 -17.15 3.73 -0.46
CA ARG A 149 -16.93 5.06 -1.07
C ARG A 149 -15.47 5.50 -1.02
N GLN A 150 -14.70 5.09 -0.02
CA GLN A 150 -13.25 5.31 0.04
C GLN A 150 -12.48 4.23 -0.73
N ARG A 151 -12.72 4.12 -2.05
CA ARG A 151 -11.58 3.79 -2.91
C ARG A 151 -10.70 5.03 -2.86
N GLU A 152 -9.67 5.00 -2.02
CA GLU A 152 -8.70 6.09 -1.92
C GLU A 152 -8.20 6.38 -3.34
N VAL A 153 -8.50 7.59 -3.82
CA VAL A 153 -8.07 8.04 -5.16
C VAL A 153 -6.73 8.70 -4.96
N TRP A 154 -5.71 8.20 -5.65
CA TRP A 154 -4.40 8.83 -5.64
C TRP A 154 -4.50 10.24 -6.23
N LYS A 155 -3.94 11.21 -5.54
CA LYS A 155 -3.90 12.61 -5.98
C LYS A 155 -2.45 13.04 -6.06
N ASP A 156 -1.95 13.19 -7.29
CA ASP A 156 -0.54 13.53 -7.56
C ASP A 156 -0.06 14.81 -6.86
N LYS A 157 -0.96 15.77 -6.62
CA LYS A 157 -0.63 17.04 -5.95
C LYS A 157 -0.49 16.93 -4.43
N GLU A 158 -1.02 15.87 -3.82
CA GLU A 158 -0.97 15.65 -2.37
C GLU A 158 0.16 14.70 -1.97
N HIS A 159 0.80 14.03 -2.94
CA HIS A 159 1.81 13.02 -2.71
C HIS A 159 2.97 13.17 -3.70
N ASP A 160 4.02 13.88 -3.28
CA ASP A 160 5.30 13.86 -3.97
C ASP A 160 5.90 12.46 -3.87
N GLY A 161 6.29 11.89 -5.01
CA GLY A 161 6.72 10.50 -5.08
C GLY A 161 7.61 10.20 -6.27
N CYS A 162 8.06 8.95 -6.34
CA CYS A 162 8.90 8.45 -7.41
C CYS A 162 8.18 7.32 -8.16
N GLN A 163 8.16 7.40 -9.49
CA GLN A 163 7.62 6.34 -10.33
C GLN A 163 8.65 5.22 -10.51
N LEU A 164 8.38 4.07 -9.91
CA LEU A 164 9.21 2.87 -10.06
C LEU A 164 8.64 1.96 -11.14
N SER A 165 9.45 1.62 -12.14
CA SER A 165 9.07 0.68 -13.20
C SER A 165 10.26 -0.20 -13.58
N GLY A 166 10.01 -1.47 -13.82
CA GLY A 166 11.07 -2.42 -14.19
C GLY A 166 10.68 -3.87 -13.95
N PHE A 167 11.65 -4.76 -14.10
CA PHE A 167 11.50 -6.19 -13.85
C PHE A 167 12.62 -6.66 -12.93
N LEU A 168 12.27 -7.48 -11.94
CA LEU A 168 13.22 -8.07 -11.00
C LEU A 168 13.35 -9.57 -11.30
N MET A 169 14.56 -10.02 -11.65
CA MET A 169 14.85 -11.44 -11.74
C MET A 169 15.19 -11.97 -10.35
N VAL A 170 14.34 -12.86 -9.85
CA VAL A 170 14.49 -13.46 -8.51
C VAL A 170 14.54 -14.97 -8.61
N ASP A 171 15.20 -15.59 -7.64
CA ASP A 171 15.12 -17.04 -7.47
C ASP A 171 13.66 -17.46 -7.20
N ARG A 172 13.30 -18.64 -7.70
CA ARG A 172 11.98 -19.22 -7.49
C ARG A 172 11.87 -19.85 -6.10
N ALA A 173 11.93 -19.01 -5.08
CA ALA A 173 11.79 -19.36 -3.68
C ALA A 173 10.94 -18.31 -2.95
N PRO A 174 10.37 -18.63 -1.77
CA PRO A 174 9.72 -17.62 -0.93
C PRO A 174 10.69 -16.50 -0.59
N GLY A 175 10.23 -15.25 -0.70
CA GLY A 175 11.07 -14.07 -0.54
C GLY A 175 10.28 -12.79 -0.32
N HIS A 176 10.98 -11.67 -0.25
CA HIS A 176 10.34 -10.36 -0.20
C HIS A 176 11.22 -9.32 -0.88
N PHE A 177 10.58 -8.30 -1.43
CA PHE A 177 11.25 -7.06 -1.81
C PHE A 177 10.63 -5.92 -1.02
N ARG A 178 11.43 -4.88 -0.77
CA ARG A 178 11.02 -3.72 0.01
C ARG A 178 11.46 -2.45 -0.70
N ILE A 179 10.60 -1.46 -0.68
CA ILE A 179 10.87 -0.11 -1.14
C ILE A 179 11.00 0.73 0.12
N GLN A 180 12.21 1.21 0.36
CA GLN A 180 12.55 2.01 1.54
C GLN A 180 13.45 3.17 1.10
N ALA A 181 13.35 4.28 1.81
CA ALA A 181 14.27 5.39 1.62
C ALA A 181 15.62 5.03 2.30
N GLN A 182 16.72 5.07 1.55
CA GLN A 182 18.05 4.72 2.06
C GLN A 182 19.12 5.60 1.42
N SER A 183 20.03 6.13 2.23
CA SER A 183 21.22 6.85 1.76
C SER A 183 22.42 6.44 2.62
N SER A 184 23.60 6.39 2.00
CA SER A 184 24.87 6.11 2.70
C SER A 184 25.57 7.36 3.21
N PHE A 185 25.20 8.53 2.68
CA PHE A 185 25.90 9.81 2.92
C PHE A 185 24.97 10.90 3.43
N HIS A 186 23.66 10.66 3.37
CA HIS A 186 22.65 11.52 3.93
C HIS A 186 21.99 10.74 5.06
N ASP A 187 21.77 11.41 6.18
CA ASP A 187 20.85 10.91 7.17
C ASP A 187 19.44 10.87 6.50
N LEU A 188 18.46 10.14 7.03
CA LEU A 188 17.07 10.26 6.56
C LEU A 188 16.17 10.42 7.76
N ALA A 189 15.25 11.40 7.69
CA ALA A 189 14.22 11.60 8.69
C ALA A 189 13.24 10.41 8.68
N ALA A 190 13.59 9.34 9.39
CA ALA A 190 12.79 8.11 9.50
C ALA A 190 11.35 8.40 9.94
N HIS A 191 11.18 9.46 10.73
CA HIS A 191 9.90 9.89 11.27
C HIS A 191 9.01 10.69 10.33
N MET A 192 9.54 11.21 9.23
CA MET A 192 8.77 11.93 8.21
C MET A 192 8.65 11.15 6.90
N THR A 193 9.08 9.89 6.87
CA THR A 193 9.08 9.11 5.63
C THR A 193 7.67 8.63 5.30
N ASN A 194 7.10 9.16 4.21
CA ASN A 194 5.84 8.68 3.65
C ASN A 194 6.11 7.55 2.64
N VAL A 195 5.49 6.39 2.85
CA VAL A 195 5.59 5.21 1.95
C VAL A 195 4.24 4.83 1.34
N SER A 196 3.32 5.80 1.27
CA SER A 196 2.08 5.70 0.49
C SER A 196 2.42 5.42 -0.97
N HIS A 197 1.66 4.52 -1.61
CA HIS A 197 1.93 4.14 -2.98
C HIS A 197 0.69 3.64 -3.72
N GLU A 198 0.70 3.80 -5.04
CA GLU A 198 -0.20 3.13 -5.97
C GLU A 198 0.56 2.03 -6.71
N VAL A 199 -0.09 0.87 -6.86
CA VAL A 199 0.45 -0.22 -7.69
C VAL A 199 -0.20 -0.16 -9.07
N HIS A 200 0.51 0.40 -10.04
CA HIS A 200 0.03 0.43 -11.43
C HIS A 200 0.03 -0.97 -12.06
N GLU A 201 1.18 -1.65 -11.98
CA GLU A 201 1.36 -2.99 -12.54
C GLU A 201 2.27 -3.83 -11.64
N LEU A 202 1.77 -4.98 -11.18
CA LEU A 202 2.58 -5.99 -10.48
C LEU A 202 2.18 -7.39 -10.93
N SER A 203 3.15 -8.12 -11.49
CA SER A 203 2.92 -9.44 -12.06
C SER A 203 4.11 -10.38 -11.86
N PHE A 204 3.84 -11.68 -11.92
CA PHE A 204 4.86 -12.71 -11.84
C PHE A 204 4.91 -13.49 -13.14
N GLY A 205 6.12 -13.70 -13.66
CA GLY A 205 6.36 -14.53 -14.84
C GLY A 205 7.09 -13.81 -15.96
N ASP A 206 7.05 -14.42 -17.13
CA ASP A 206 7.68 -13.85 -18.32
C ASP A 206 6.78 -12.76 -18.91
N PRO A 207 7.27 -11.52 -19.07
CA PRO A 207 6.47 -10.39 -19.56
C PRO A 207 6.02 -10.58 -21.02
N GLY A 208 6.77 -11.34 -21.82
CA GLY A 208 6.39 -11.67 -23.19
C GLY A 208 5.21 -12.64 -23.25
N ILE A 209 5.17 -13.63 -22.35
CA ILE A 209 4.02 -14.53 -22.21
C ILE A 209 2.80 -13.77 -21.72
N MET A 210 2.97 -12.86 -20.76
CA MET A 210 1.86 -12.08 -20.19
C MET A 210 1.18 -11.20 -21.24
N ARG A 211 1.97 -10.45 -22.02
CA ARG A 211 1.46 -9.64 -23.15
C ARG A 211 0.75 -10.48 -24.21
N ALA A 212 1.22 -11.70 -24.45
CA ALA A 212 0.58 -12.61 -25.40
C ALA A 212 -0.79 -13.09 -24.89
N ILE A 213 -0.94 -13.29 -23.58
CA ILE A 213 -2.21 -13.66 -22.94
C ILE A 213 -3.20 -12.49 -22.98
N GLU A 214 -2.75 -11.29 -22.61
CA GLU A 214 -3.57 -10.07 -22.69
C GLU A 214 -4.10 -9.85 -24.10
N ARG A 215 -3.22 -9.94 -25.11
CA ARG A 215 -3.62 -9.80 -26.51
C ARG A 215 -4.56 -10.93 -26.96
N ALA A 216 -4.36 -12.15 -26.46
CA ALA A 216 -5.23 -13.27 -26.77
C ALA A 216 -6.63 -13.08 -26.17
N GLU A 217 -6.75 -12.45 -24.99
CA GLU A 217 -8.03 -12.15 -24.35
C GLU A 217 -8.75 -10.97 -25.02
N THR A 218 -8.05 -9.87 -25.31
CA THR A 218 -8.64 -8.69 -25.99
C THR A 218 -9.17 -9.00 -27.39
N ASN A 219 -8.51 -9.93 -28.09
CA ASN A 219 -8.88 -10.32 -29.45
C ASN A 219 -9.91 -11.46 -29.50
N ASN A 220 -10.31 -12.03 -28.35
CA ASN A 220 -11.20 -13.18 -28.32
C ASN A 220 -12.68 -12.78 -28.44
N LYS A 221 -13.03 -12.18 -29.58
CA LYS A 221 -14.42 -11.88 -29.96
C LYS A 221 -15.19 -13.10 -30.45
N GLU A 222 -14.56 -14.27 -30.61
CA GLU A 222 -15.16 -15.46 -31.21
C GLU A 222 -14.99 -16.72 -30.35
N GLY A 223 -15.83 -16.87 -29.33
CA GLY A 223 -16.37 -18.16 -28.86
C GLY A 223 -15.43 -19.25 -28.32
N TYR A 224 -14.10 -19.07 -28.29
CA TYR A 224 -13.16 -20.07 -27.78
C TYR A 224 -12.09 -19.45 -26.86
N PRO A 225 -12.33 -19.35 -25.54
CA PRO A 225 -11.39 -18.77 -24.59
C PRO A 225 -10.07 -19.54 -24.56
N VAL A 226 -9.01 -18.91 -25.10
CA VAL A 226 -7.61 -19.41 -25.02
C VAL A 226 -7.17 -19.53 -23.56
N VAL A 227 -7.73 -18.68 -22.70
CA VAL A 227 -7.47 -18.58 -21.27
C VAL A 227 -8.81 -18.55 -20.53
N PRO A 228 -8.95 -19.21 -19.36
CA PRO A 228 -10.19 -19.17 -18.58
C PRO A 228 -10.60 -17.72 -18.25
N PRO A 229 -11.89 -17.39 -18.25
CA PRO A 229 -12.35 -16.05 -17.89
C PRO A 229 -11.91 -15.69 -16.46
N GLY A 230 -11.46 -14.45 -16.26
CA GLY A 230 -10.97 -13.95 -14.97
C GLY A 230 -9.51 -14.30 -14.65
N THR A 231 -8.79 -14.98 -15.56
CA THR A 231 -7.37 -15.28 -15.33
C THR A 231 -6.50 -14.02 -15.35
N LEU A 232 -6.80 -13.03 -16.21
CA LEU A 232 -6.07 -11.77 -16.24
C LEU A 232 -6.18 -10.97 -14.94
N GLU A 233 -7.39 -10.91 -14.38
CA GLU A 233 -7.62 -10.27 -13.07
C GLU A 233 -6.84 -11.01 -11.97
N ALA A 234 -6.84 -12.35 -12.03
CA ALA A 234 -6.10 -13.18 -11.07
C ALA A 234 -4.57 -13.11 -11.24
N THR A 235 -4.04 -12.73 -12.40
CA THR A 235 -2.59 -12.51 -12.60
C THR A 235 -2.12 -11.18 -12.04
N HIS A 236 -3.02 -10.19 -11.97
CA HIS A 236 -2.72 -8.80 -11.63
C HIS A 236 -3.71 -8.24 -10.60
N PRO A 237 -3.84 -8.85 -9.41
CA PRO A 237 -4.86 -8.46 -8.44
C PRO A 237 -4.58 -7.08 -7.80
N MET A 238 -3.37 -6.54 -7.97
CA MET A 238 -2.94 -5.29 -7.36
C MET A 238 -3.00 -4.09 -8.31
N ASN A 239 -3.27 -4.29 -9.60
CA ASN A 239 -3.23 -3.19 -10.56
C ASN A 239 -4.33 -2.16 -10.26
N GLY A 240 -3.93 -0.89 -10.14
CA GLY A 240 -4.79 0.23 -9.79
C GLY A 240 -5.18 0.29 -8.31
N ASN A 241 -4.58 -0.53 -7.44
CA ASN A 241 -4.80 -0.42 -6.00
C ASN A 241 -3.93 0.69 -5.41
N VAL A 242 -4.54 1.49 -4.54
CA VAL A 242 -3.90 2.61 -3.84
C VAL A 242 -3.81 2.29 -2.36
N TYR A 243 -2.66 2.57 -1.76
CA TYR A 243 -2.35 2.31 -0.36
C TYR A 243 -1.78 3.57 0.29
N ILE A 244 -2.63 4.33 0.97
CA ILE A 244 -2.24 5.58 1.64
C ILE A 244 -1.97 5.30 3.12
N THR A 245 -0.90 5.87 3.65
CA THR A 245 -0.58 5.90 5.09
C THR A 245 -1.01 7.24 5.65
N ARG A 246 -1.79 7.24 6.73
CA ARG A 246 -2.34 8.46 7.32
C ARG A 246 -1.56 8.94 8.53
N ASN A 247 -0.79 8.08 9.19
CA ASN A 247 0.07 8.49 10.30
C ASN A 247 1.54 8.31 9.94
N VAL A 248 2.40 9.00 10.70
CA VAL A 248 3.84 8.77 10.69
C VAL A 248 4.14 7.34 11.17
N HIS A 249 5.27 6.78 10.70
CA HIS A 249 5.72 5.43 11.05
C HIS A 249 4.74 4.30 10.69
N GLU A 250 3.89 4.50 9.71
CA GLU A 250 3.02 3.46 9.16
C GLU A 250 3.52 3.03 7.78
N ALA A 251 3.38 1.74 7.47
CA ALA A 251 3.63 1.23 6.12
C ALA A 251 2.71 0.05 5.80
N HIS A 252 2.32 -0.09 4.53
CA HIS A 252 1.56 -1.25 4.07
C HIS A 252 2.50 -2.42 3.74
N HIS A 253 2.18 -3.59 4.30
CA HIS A 253 2.82 -4.87 4.02
C HIS A 253 1.88 -5.72 3.16
N HIS A 254 2.37 -6.14 2.00
CA HIS A 254 1.63 -6.92 1.02
C HIS A 254 2.12 -8.36 1.04
N TYR A 255 1.21 -9.29 1.32
CA TYR A 255 1.42 -10.72 1.24
C TYR A 255 0.83 -11.24 -0.08
N LEU A 256 1.69 -11.83 -0.89
CA LEU A 256 1.39 -12.30 -2.24
C LEU A 256 1.57 -13.82 -2.28
N LYS A 257 0.47 -14.56 -2.48
CA LYS A 257 0.54 -16.01 -2.69
C LYS A 257 0.54 -16.30 -4.18
N VAL A 258 1.68 -16.74 -4.71
CA VAL A 258 1.89 -16.99 -6.13
C VAL A 258 1.56 -18.44 -6.46
N ILE A 259 0.55 -18.66 -7.30
CA ILE A 259 0.06 -19.97 -7.71
C ILE A 259 0.48 -20.23 -9.15
N THR A 260 1.04 -21.41 -9.39
CA THR A 260 1.43 -21.81 -10.75
C THR A 260 0.25 -22.39 -11.51
N THR A 261 -0.05 -21.79 -12.67
CA THR A 261 -1.14 -22.20 -13.55
C THR A 261 -0.58 -22.65 -14.89
N HIS A 262 -0.85 -23.90 -15.24
CA HIS A 262 -0.45 -24.49 -16.52
C HIS A 262 -1.58 -24.33 -17.54
N LEU A 263 -1.27 -23.65 -18.65
CA LEU A 263 -2.20 -23.47 -19.76
C LEU A 263 -1.79 -24.37 -20.93
N ASP A 264 -2.55 -25.45 -21.13
CA ASP A 264 -2.38 -26.36 -22.27
C ASP A 264 -3.22 -25.84 -23.46
N HIS A 265 -2.80 -24.73 -24.11
CA HIS A 265 -3.52 -24.17 -25.27
C HIS A 265 -2.67 -24.05 -26.56
N PRO A 266 -3.11 -24.65 -27.69
CA PRO A 266 -2.36 -24.63 -28.95
C PRO A 266 -2.24 -23.25 -29.60
N ALA A 267 -3.20 -22.33 -29.38
CA ALA A 267 -3.14 -20.96 -29.91
C ALA A 267 -2.06 -20.07 -29.29
N LEU A 268 -1.49 -20.47 -28.15
CA LEU A 268 -0.33 -19.79 -27.58
C LEU A 268 0.98 -20.20 -28.31
N SER A 269 0.99 -21.23 -29.17
CA SER A 269 2.19 -21.67 -29.89
C SER A 269 2.67 -20.65 -30.93
N ALA A 270 3.78 -19.96 -30.65
CA ALA A 270 4.33 -18.90 -31.50
C ALA A 270 4.96 -19.36 -32.83
N ASN A 271 5.24 -20.66 -33.05
CA ASN A 271 5.75 -21.16 -34.32
C ASN A 271 5.22 -22.57 -34.64
N ARG A 272 4.26 -22.67 -35.56
CA ARG A 272 3.58 -23.93 -35.94
C ARG A 272 4.51 -25.04 -36.46
N TRP A 273 5.75 -24.70 -36.81
CA TRP A 273 6.70 -25.59 -37.49
C TRP A 273 7.93 -25.98 -36.64
N MET A 274 8.11 -25.39 -35.46
CA MET A 274 9.26 -25.66 -34.58
C MET A 274 8.89 -25.49 -33.10
N SER A 275 7.77 -26.06 -32.67
CA SER A 275 7.34 -25.97 -31.27
C SER A 275 7.81 -27.17 -30.47
N ARG A 276 8.95 -27.03 -29.78
CA ARG A 276 9.13 -27.78 -28.54
C ARG A 276 7.96 -27.38 -27.62
N PRO A 277 7.24 -28.32 -26.99
CA PRO A 277 6.20 -27.99 -26.04
C PRO A 277 6.84 -27.34 -24.83
N GLN A 278 7.03 -26.02 -24.86
CA GLN A 278 7.37 -25.28 -23.66
C GLN A 278 6.11 -25.24 -22.80
N ASN A 279 6.18 -25.85 -21.62
CA ASN A 279 5.18 -25.69 -20.56
C ASN A 279 5.02 -24.19 -20.29
N ARG A 280 4.01 -23.57 -20.88
CA ARG A 280 3.70 -22.16 -20.63
C ARG A 280 3.00 -22.07 -19.29
N ARG A 281 3.76 -21.54 -18.34
CA ARG A 281 3.35 -21.33 -16.95
C ARG A 281 2.92 -19.89 -16.82
N VAL A 282 1.72 -19.70 -16.31
CA VAL A 282 1.18 -18.42 -15.89
C VAL A 282 1.14 -18.43 -14.38
N TYR A 283 1.30 -17.27 -13.76
CA TYR A 283 1.26 -17.15 -12.32
C TYR A 283 0.05 -16.32 -11.93
N THR A 284 -0.87 -16.93 -11.19
CA THR A 284 -1.95 -16.19 -10.55
C THR A 284 -1.53 -15.82 -9.15
N VAL A 285 -1.99 -14.68 -8.65
CA VAL A 285 -1.58 -14.12 -7.36
C VAL A 285 -2.82 -13.91 -6.52
N LEU A 286 -2.75 -14.31 -5.25
CA LEU A 286 -3.70 -13.90 -4.22
C LEU A 286 -3.04 -12.81 -3.38
N GLN A 287 -3.66 -11.63 -3.29
CA GLN A 287 -3.12 -10.51 -2.53
C GLN A 287 -3.83 -10.35 -1.18
N SER A 288 -3.05 -10.00 -0.16
CA SER A 288 -3.53 -9.51 1.14
C SER A 288 -2.63 -8.38 1.60
N SER A 289 -3.21 -7.21 1.91
CA SER A 289 -2.46 -6.04 2.39
C SER A 289 -2.81 -5.76 3.85
N GLN A 290 -1.82 -5.40 4.65
CA GLN A 290 -1.97 -5.08 6.08
C GLN A 290 -1.16 -3.83 6.42
N LEU A 291 -1.73 -2.96 7.26
CA LEU A 291 -1.01 -1.81 7.81
C LEU A 291 -0.11 -2.26 8.96
N SER A 292 1.17 -1.90 8.91
CA SER A 292 2.18 -2.16 9.94
C SER A 292 2.66 -0.85 10.56
N PHE A 293 2.90 -0.88 11.87
CA PHE A 293 3.39 0.25 12.65
C PHE A 293 4.87 0.05 12.98
N TYR A 294 5.65 1.12 12.85
CA TYR A 294 7.08 1.17 13.08
C TYR A 294 7.39 1.98 14.34
N LYS A 295 8.58 1.75 14.89
CA LYS A 295 9.11 2.59 15.97
C LYS A 295 9.66 3.88 15.40
N SER A 296 9.81 4.89 16.25
CA SER A 296 10.19 6.25 15.83
C SER A 296 11.56 6.34 15.16
N ASP A 297 12.46 5.40 15.49
CA ASP A 297 13.84 5.30 15.02
C ASP A 297 14.01 4.44 13.75
N VAL A 298 12.94 3.81 13.26
CA VAL A 298 13.00 2.89 12.12
C VAL A 298 12.28 3.48 10.92
N VAL A 299 12.99 3.56 9.79
CA VAL A 299 12.40 4.02 8.52
C VAL A 299 11.32 3.02 8.08
N PRO A 300 10.06 3.46 7.85
CA PRO A 300 9.02 2.60 7.31
C PRO A 300 9.38 2.11 5.90
N ASP A 301 8.96 0.87 5.57
CA ASP A 301 9.20 0.27 4.25
C ASP A 301 7.92 -0.31 3.64
N ALA A 302 7.65 0.02 2.37
CA ALA A 302 6.60 -0.63 1.60
C ALA A 302 7.10 -2.04 1.21
N ARG A 303 6.54 -3.05 1.85
CA ARG A 303 7.07 -4.42 1.82
C ARG A 303 6.17 -5.36 1.05
N PHE A 304 6.73 -6.09 0.10
CA PHE A 304 6.04 -7.09 -0.71
C PHE A 304 6.65 -8.46 -0.44
N ILE A 305 5.93 -9.27 0.31
CA ILE A 305 6.30 -10.62 0.71
C ILE A 305 5.60 -11.58 -0.24
N PHE A 306 6.36 -12.36 -1.00
CA PHE A 306 5.80 -13.33 -1.92
C PHE A 306 6.19 -14.76 -1.52
N ASP A 307 5.22 -15.65 -1.62
CA ASP A 307 5.39 -17.07 -1.31
C ASP A 307 4.77 -17.92 -2.41
N LEU A 308 5.45 -19.02 -2.77
CA LEU A 308 4.99 -19.94 -3.80
C LEU A 308 3.98 -20.91 -3.18
N SER A 309 2.84 -21.07 -3.83
CA SER A 309 1.88 -22.10 -3.43
C SER A 309 2.39 -23.48 -3.83
N PRO A 310 2.30 -24.49 -2.95
CA PRO A 310 2.56 -25.88 -3.33
C PRO A 310 1.49 -26.43 -4.29
N ILE A 311 0.37 -25.71 -4.46
CA ILE A 311 -0.72 -26.09 -5.35
C ILE A 311 -0.44 -25.54 -6.75
N SER A 312 -0.72 -26.35 -7.76
CA SER A 312 -0.72 -25.94 -9.17
C SER A 312 -2.08 -26.20 -9.80
N VAL A 313 -2.51 -25.27 -10.65
CA VAL A 313 -3.76 -25.39 -11.42
C VAL A 313 -3.40 -25.79 -12.85
N SER A 314 -4.08 -26.77 -13.42
CA SER A 314 -3.90 -27.13 -14.83
C SER A 314 -5.22 -27.03 -15.56
N HIS A 315 -5.24 -26.21 -16.61
CA HIS A 315 -6.43 -26.07 -17.45
C HIS A 315 -6.23 -26.92 -18.72
N ARG A 316 -7.08 -27.93 -18.88
CA ARG A 316 -7.09 -28.81 -20.06
C ARG A 316 -8.45 -28.75 -20.72
N ILE A 317 -8.46 -28.44 -22.01
CA ILE A 317 -9.70 -28.47 -22.79
C ILE A 317 -10.02 -29.93 -23.14
N LYS A 318 -11.11 -30.44 -22.57
CA LYS A 318 -11.65 -31.76 -22.91
C LYS A 318 -12.77 -31.61 -23.95
N HIS A 319 -12.51 -32.06 -25.17
CA HIS A 319 -13.55 -32.15 -26.19
C HIS A 319 -14.45 -33.35 -25.90
N ARG A 320 -15.77 -33.16 -25.96
CA ARG A 320 -16.71 -34.29 -25.96
C ARG A 320 -16.57 -35.04 -27.29
N ARG A 321 -16.60 -36.37 -27.22
CA ARG A 321 -16.52 -37.18 -28.43
C ARG A 321 -17.87 -37.14 -29.13
N TRP A 322 -17.90 -37.13 -30.46
CA TRP A 322 -19.16 -37.01 -31.21
C TRP A 322 -20.16 -38.13 -30.89
N TYR A 323 -19.67 -39.33 -30.55
CA TYR A 323 -20.52 -40.47 -30.16
C TYR A 323 -21.35 -40.19 -28.91
N ASP A 324 -20.90 -39.30 -28.01
CA ASP A 324 -21.64 -38.95 -26.78
C ASP A 324 -22.99 -38.27 -27.11
N TYR A 325 -23.08 -37.58 -28.24
CA TYR A 325 -24.34 -36.99 -28.71
C TYR A 325 -25.29 -38.08 -29.22
N VAL A 326 -24.78 -39.01 -30.03
CA VAL A 326 -25.59 -40.08 -30.62
C VAL A 326 -26.13 -41.01 -29.55
N THR A 327 -25.28 -41.39 -28.58
CA THR A 327 -25.72 -42.22 -27.45
C THR A 327 -26.75 -41.49 -26.59
N SER A 328 -26.58 -40.18 -26.35
CA SER A 328 -27.59 -39.36 -25.67
C SER A 328 -28.91 -39.28 -26.44
N LEU A 329 -28.89 -39.15 -27.76
CA LEU A 329 -30.09 -39.09 -28.59
C LEU A 329 -30.85 -40.44 -28.54
N MET A 330 -30.14 -41.55 -28.69
CA MET A 330 -30.75 -42.89 -28.59
C MET A 330 -31.32 -43.16 -27.20
N ALA A 331 -30.66 -42.68 -26.13
CA ALA A 331 -31.18 -42.78 -24.77
C ALA A 331 -32.51 -42.03 -24.59
N ILE A 332 -32.65 -40.83 -25.18
CA ILE A 332 -33.90 -40.06 -25.15
C ILE A 332 -35.01 -40.81 -25.92
N ILE A 333 -34.72 -41.31 -27.13
CA ILE A 333 -35.70 -42.05 -27.94
C ILE A 333 -36.12 -43.36 -27.25
N GLY A 334 -35.17 -44.10 -26.68
CA GLY A 334 -35.47 -45.33 -25.94
C GLY A 334 -36.28 -45.05 -24.67
N GLY A 335 -35.96 -43.96 -23.96
CA GLY A 335 -36.69 -43.52 -22.78
C GLY A 335 -38.14 -43.14 -23.09
N THR A 336 -38.38 -42.34 -24.13
CA THR A 336 -39.74 -41.94 -24.53
C THR A 336 -40.56 -43.15 -24.97
N PHE A 337 -40.00 -44.08 -25.72
CA PHE A 337 -40.69 -45.30 -26.13
C PHE A 337 -41.07 -46.19 -24.94
N THR A 338 -40.17 -46.32 -23.96
CA THR A 338 -40.43 -47.10 -22.74
C THR A 338 -41.55 -46.48 -21.90
N VAL A 339 -41.54 -45.15 -21.74
CA VAL A 339 -42.58 -44.42 -20.98
C VAL A 339 -43.94 -44.52 -21.67
N LEU A 340 -44.00 -44.32 -23.00
CA LEU A 340 -45.23 -44.45 -23.77
C LEU A 340 -45.78 -45.89 -23.69
N GLY A 341 -44.91 -46.90 -23.79
CA GLY A 341 -45.32 -48.31 -23.65
C GLY A 341 -45.88 -48.65 -22.26
N MET A 342 -45.30 -48.09 -21.20
CA MET A 342 -45.84 -48.25 -19.84
C MET A 342 -47.19 -47.54 -19.68
N LEU A 343 -47.35 -46.32 -20.19
CA LEU A 343 -48.60 -45.56 -20.12
C LEU A 343 -49.73 -46.25 -20.89
N ASP A 344 -49.46 -46.72 -22.10
CA ASP A 344 -50.45 -47.45 -22.89
C ASP A 344 -50.85 -48.77 -22.20
N GLY A 345 -49.87 -49.49 -21.64
CA GLY A 345 -50.13 -50.68 -20.82
C GLY A 345 -50.99 -50.40 -19.58
N MET A 346 -50.81 -49.25 -18.92
CA MET A 346 -51.64 -48.84 -17.78
C MET A 346 -53.04 -48.41 -18.21
N LEU A 347 -53.18 -47.63 -19.28
CA LEU A 347 -54.46 -47.19 -19.84
C LEU A 347 -55.27 -48.38 -20.36
N GLY A 348 -54.64 -49.29 -21.09
CA GLY A 348 -55.28 -50.52 -21.58
C GLY A 348 -55.82 -51.40 -20.45
N LYS A 349 -55.07 -51.54 -19.35
CA LYS A 349 -55.54 -52.27 -18.15
C LYS A 349 -56.66 -51.53 -17.40
N ALA A 350 -56.60 -50.19 -17.32
CA ALA A 350 -57.64 -49.39 -16.67
C ALA A 350 -58.96 -49.41 -17.44
N VAL A 351 -58.92 -49.32 -18.78
CA VAL A 351 -60.09 -49.42 -19.65
C VAL A 351 -60.62 -50.85 -19.71
N GLY A 352 -59.75 -51.86 -19.77
CA GLY A 352 -60.14 -53.28 -19.73
C GLY A 352 -60.82 -53.71 -18.43
N LYS A 353 -60.45 -53.11 -17.29
CA LYS A 353 -61.09 -53.37 -15.99
C LYS A 353 -62.47 -52.71 -15.84
N ARG A 354 -62.77 -51.68 -16.63
CA ARG A 354 -64.08 -50.98 -16.64
C ARG A 354 -65.11 -51.66 -17.54
N ARG A 355 -64.69 -52.64 -18.35
CA ARG A 355 -65.51 -53.32 -19.37
C ARG A 355 -65.87 -54.77 -19.00
N ARG A 356 -65.58 -55.19 -17.76
CA ARG A 356 -66.00 -56.47 -17.18
C ARG A 356 -67.00 -56.26 -16.07
#